data_AF-A0A936XPX9-F1
#
_entry.id   AF-A0A936XPX9-F1
#
_cell.length_a   1.000
_cell.length_b   1.000
_cell.length_c   1.000
_cell.angle_alpha   90.00
_cell.angle_beta   90.00
_cell.angle_gamma   90.00
#
_symmetry.space_group_name_H-M   'P 1'
#
loop_
_entity.id
_entity.type
_entity.pdbx_description
1 polymer ?
#
loop_
_entity_poly.entity_id
_entity_poly.type
_entity_poly.pdbx_seq_one_letter_code
_entity_poly.pdbx_strand_id
1 'polypeptide(L)'
;MSEHVSSAEITFAHAPSEGTGRIWKIFWVLSFITVVELLLGFGLAKHWFGEPEKSHSLILAVKGVICILSLAKAFYIVSVFMHLGDEIRNMIMTIVVPLCLFIWFIGAFLWDGNSWKNLRNTNAGSRPAKTEQHQQPAVDKDAKK
;
A
#
# COMPACT_ATOMS: atom_id res chain seq x y z
N MET A 1 69.96 -1.09 -5.31
CA MET A 1 68.76 -1.31 -4.48
C MET A 1 67.89 -0.09 -4.68
N SER A 2 66.76 -0.23 -5.38
CA SER A 2 65.82 0.85 -5.66
C SER A 2 64.97 1.09 -4.41
N GLU A 3 65.15 2.24 -3.78
CA GLU A 3 64.34 2.66 -2.65
C GLU A 3 62.91 2.92 -3.14
N HIS A 4 61.99 2.03 -2.77
CA HIS A 4 60.56 2.27 -2.89
C HIS A 4 60.18 3.33 -1.87
N VAL A 5 60.01 4.56 -2.33
CA VAL A 5 59.37 5.63 -1.55
C VAL A 5 57.95 5.19 -1.25
N SER A 6 57.73 4.71 -0.03
CA SER A 6 56.41 4.41 0.52
C SER A 6 55.69 5.75 0.68
N SER A 7 54.86 6.10 -0.29
CA SER A 7 53.97 7.26 -0.19
C SER A 7 53.03 7.01 0.98
N ALA A 8 53.08 7.87 2.01
CA ALA A 8 52.09 7.88 3.07
C ALA A 8 50.72 8.10 2.43
N GLU A 9 49.90 7.05 2.38
CA GLU A 9 48.50 7.16 1.97
C GLU A 9 47.82 8.07 3.00
N ILE A 10 47.46 9.29 2.57
CA ILE A 10 46.68 10.21 3.39
C ILE A 10 45.25 9.66 3.41
N THR A 11 44.98 8.75 4.35
CA THR A 11 43.63 8.31 4.66
C THR A 11 42.90 9.47 5.32
N PHE A 12 42.20 10.27 4.53
CA PHE A 12 41.22 11.22 5.05
C PHE A 12 40.10 10.41 5.70
N ALA A 13 40.07 10.38 7.03
CA ALA A 13 38.94 9.84 7.76
C ALA A 13 37.68 10.58 7.29
N HIS A 14 36.80 9.87 6.58
CA HIS A 14 35.53 10.42 6.13
C HIS A 14 34.76 10.85 7.39
N ALA A 15 34.48 12.16 7.52
CA ALA A 15 33.69 12.66 8.64
C ALA A 15 32.35 11.90 8.67
N PRO A 16 31.85 11.50 9.85
CA PRO A 16 30.58 10.80 9.95
C PRO A 16 29.49 11.65 9.32
N SER A 17 28.79 11.09 8.32
CA SER A 17 27.78 11.81 7.56
C SER A 17 26.71 12.40 8.50
N GLU A 18 26.47 13.71 8.41
CA GLU A 18 25.54 14.47 9.27
C GLU A 18 24.05 14.06 9.14
N GLY A 19 23.74 13.00 8.39
CA GLY A 19 22.36 12.56 8.08
C GLY A 19 21.77 11.47 8.97
N THR A 20 22.58 10.68 9.68
CA THR A 20 22.12 9.42 10.31
C THR A 20 21.06 9.65 11.41
N GLY A 21 21.16 10.74 12.17
CA GLY A 21 20.22 11.03 13.25
C GLY A 21 18.79 11.32 12.77
N ARG A 22 18.63 11.91 11.58
CA ARG A 22 17.31 12.16 10.99
C ARG A 22 16.66 10.86 10.54
N ILE A 23 17.44 10.03 9.85
CA ILE A 23 17.04 8.71 9.32
C ILE A 23 16.52 7.81 10.45
N TRP A 24 17.23 7.80 11.59
CA TRP A 24 16.82 7.00 12.76
C TRP A 24 15.50 7.46 13.36
N LYS A 25 15.25 8.78 13.46
CA LYS A 25 13.96 9.32 13.94
C LYS A 25 12.80 8.88 13.04
N ILE A 26 12.97 9.00 11.73
CA ILE A 26 11.97 8.63 10.72
C ILE A 26 11.71 7.12 10.78
N PHE A 27 12.77 6.32 10.88
CA PHE A 27 12.66 4.87 11.02
C PHE A 27 11.80 4.49 12.22
N TRP A 28 12.02 5.10 13.39
CA TRP A 28 11.22 4.81 14.59
C TRP A 28 9.76 5.24 14.47
N VAL A 29 9.50 6.44 13.93
CA VAL A 29 8.12 6.90 13.69
C VAL A 29 7.39 5.93 12.78
N LEU A 30 8.04 5.51 11.70
CA LEU A 30 7.43 4.64 10.72
C LEU A 30 7.28 3.20 11.20
N SER A 31 8.25 2.71 11.97
CA SER A 31 8.18 1.42 12.66
C SER A 31 6.98 1.39 13.60
N PHE A 32 6.79 2.44 14.41
CA PHE A 32 5.65 2.56 15.31
C PHE A 32 4.31 2.53 14.55
N ILE A 33 4.16 3.32 13.49
CA ILE A 33 2.95 3.31 12.64
C ILE A 33 2.69 1.90 12.09
N THR A 34 3.74 1.21 11.64
CA THR A 34 3.62 -0.15 11.06
C THR A 34 3.20 -1.19 12.10
N VAL A 35 3.73 -1.10 13.33
CA VAL A 35 3.33 -2.00 14.44
C VAL A 35 1.86 -1.76 14.80
N VAL A 36 1.44 -0.50 14.89
CA VAL A 36 0.03 -0.15 15.17
C VAL A 36 -0.90 -0.70 14.08
N GLU A 37 -0.53 -0.52 12.81
CA GLU A 37 -1.27 -1.06 11.66
C GLU A 37 -1.41 -2.59 11.72
N LEU A 38 -0.32 -3.30 12.03
CA LEU A 38 -0.32 -4.76 12.18
C LEU A 38 -1.20 -5.23 13.34
N LEU A 39 -1.16 -4.53 14.49
CA LEU A 39 -2.01 -4.85 15.65
C LEU A 39 -3.49 -4.64 15.33
N LEU A 40 -3.85 -3.56 14.63
CA LEU A 40 -5.22 -3.31 14.15
C LEU A 40 -5.67 -4.40 13.17
N GLY A 41 -4.80 -4.78 12.22
CA GLY A 41 -5.07 -5.85 11.25
C GLY A 41 -5.22 -7.22 11.92
N PHE A 42 -4.37 -7.54 12.89
CA PHE A 42 -4.45 -8.79 13.66
C PHE A 42 -5.67 -8.81 14.59
N GLY A 43 -6.04 -7.66 15.18
CA GLY A 43 -7.27 -7.50 15.95
C GLY A 43 -8.53 -7.78 15.13
N LEU A 44 -8.55 -7.38 13.86
CA LEU A 44 -9.60 -7.79 12.93
C LEU A 44 -9.60 -9.31 12.69
N ALA A 45 -8.43 -9.93 12.48
CA ALA A 45 -8.31 -11.36 12.22
C ALA A 45 -8.70 -12.26 13.41
N LYS A 46 -8.48 -11.77 14.64
CA LYS A 46 -8.85 -12.47 15.89
C LYS A 46 -10.25 -12.12 16.41
N HIS A 47 -11.09 -11.46 15.60
CA HIS A 47 -12.46 -11.06 15.97
C HIS A 47 -12.56 -10.17 17.23
N TRP A 48 -11.55 -9.35 17.52
CA TRP A 48 -11.55 -8.47 18.69
C TRP A 48 -12.65 -7.39 18.62
N PHE A 49 -13.12 -7.07 17.42
CA PHE A 49 -14.15 -6.07 17.13
C PHE A 49 -15.60 -6.63 17.09
N GLY A 50 -15.79 -7.88 17.53
CA GLY A 50 -17.10 -8.49 17.76
C GLY A 50 -17.78 -9.11 16.54
N GLU A 51 -18.91 -9.79 16.79
CA GLU A 51 -19.74 -10.52 15.83
C GLU A 51 -20.11 -9.65 14.59
N PRO A 52 -20.03 -10.21 13.37
CA PRO A 52 -20.16 -9.48 12.10
C PRO A 52 -21.50 -8.75 11.92
N GLU A 53 -22.56 -9.13 12.65
CA GLU A 53 -23.90 -8.59 12.47
C GLU A 53 -24.15 -7.23 13.15
N LYS A 54 -23.37 -6.85 14.17
CA LYS A 54 -23.51 -5.53 14.84
C LYS A 54 -22.38 -4.54 14.51
N SER A 55 -21.30 -5.02 13.90
CA SER A 55 -20.05 -4.27 13.73
C SER A 55 -19.63 -4.07 12.28
N HIS A 56 -20.50 -4.28 11.28
CA HIS A 56 -20.10 -4.14 9.87
C HIS A 56 -19.52 -2.75 9.56
N SER A 57 -20.12 -1.69 10.12
CA SER A 57 -19.61 -0.32 10.00
C SER A 57 -18.25 -0.13 10.71
N LEU A 58 -18.07 -0.74 11.88
CA LEU A 58 -16.82 -0.66 12.66
C LEU A 58 -15.68 -1.39 11.94
N ILE A 59 -15.95 -2.58 11.39
CA ILE A 59 -14.99 -3.35 10.59
C ILE A 59 -14.58 -2.57 9.33
N LEU A 60 -15.53 -1.92 8.65
CA LEU A 60 -15.25 -1.06 7.50
C LEU A 60 -14.42 0.17 7.91
N ALA A 61 -14.73 0.80 9.04
CA ALA A 61 -13.97 1.93 9.56
C ALA A 61 -12.51 1.53 9.87
N VAL A 62 -12.29 0.40 10.56
CA VAL A 62 -10.94 -0.09 10.89
C VAL A 62 -10.17 -0.45 9.61
N LYS A 63 -10.81 -1.10 8.63
CA LYS A 63 -10.20 -1.34 7.31
C LYS A 63 -9.80 -0.04 6.61
N GLY A 64 -10.66 0.98 6.69
CA GLY A 64 -10.37 2.31 6.15
C GLY A 64 -9.17 2.96 6.85
N VAL A 65 -9.12 2.91 8.19
CA VAL A 65 -7.99 3.41 8.98
C VAL A 65 -6.69 2.71 8.62
N ILE A 66 -6.69 1.38 8.53
CA ILE A 66 -5.52 0.59 8.11
C ILE A 66 -5.06 1.07 6.72
N CYS A 67 -5.98 1.16 5.75
CA CYS A 67 -5.66 1.61 4.40
C CYS A 67 -5.03 3.02 4.38
N ILE A 68 -5.59 3.96 5.15
CA ILE A 68 -5.07 5.33 5.24
C ILE A 68 -3.68 5.34 5.88
N LEU A 69 -3.46 4.57 6.96
CA LEU A 69 -2.14 4.45 7.60
C LEU A 69 -1.11 3.82 6.66
N SER A 70 -1.49 2.81 5.88
CA SER A 70 -0.62 2.19 4.87
C SER A 70 -0.23 3.17 3.75
N LEU A 71 -1.15 4.03 3.32
CA LEU A 71 -0.88 5.07 2.32
C LEU A 71 -0.03 6.20 2.90
N ALA A 72 -0.34 6.65 4.11
CA ALA A 72 0.40 7.69 4.82
C ALA A 72 1.86 7.27 5.05
N LYS A 73 2.11 6.04 5.50
CA LYS A 73 3.47 5.53 5.68
C LYS A 73 4.23 5.45 4.35
N ALA A 74 3.57 5.02 3.27
CA ALA A 74 4.19 4.93 1.95
C ALA A 74 4.59 6.31 1.42
N PHE A 75 3.72 7.31 1.56
CA PHE A 75 4.03 8.69 1.20
C PHE A 75 5.14 9.29 2.07
N TYR A 76 5.15 8.99 3.37
CA TYR A 76 6.20 9.44 4.29
C TYR A 76 7.57 8.81 3.96
N ILE A 77 7.61 7.53 3.55
CA ILE A 77 8.83 6.91 3.04
C ILE A 77 9.38 7.70 1.84
N VAL A 78 8.53 7.90 0.83
CA VAL A 78 8.94 8.48 -0.46
C VAL A 78 9.34 9.95 -0.32
N SER A 79 8.67 10.71 0.54
CA SER A 79 9.03 12.11 0.76
C SER A 79 10.34 12.26 1.56
N VAL A 80 10.57 11.40 2.56
CA VAL A 80 11.65 11.63 3.53
C VAL A 80 12.91 10.79 3.30
N PHE A 81 12.79 9.48 3.07
CA PHE A 81 13.97 8.63 2.82
C PHE A 81 14.60 8.85 1.45
N MET A 82 13.82 9.39 0.54
CA MET A 82 14.25 9.61 -0.82
C MET A 82 14.91 11.00 -1.01
N HIS A 83 15.01 11.81 0.06
CA HIS A 83 15.68 13.13 0.05
C HIS A 83 15.23 14.04 -1.10
N LEU A 84 13.93 13.95 -1.41
CA LEU A 84 13.34 14.50 -2.62
C LEU A 84 12.77 15.92 -2.43
N GLY A 85 12.73 16.41 -1.18
CA GLY A 85 12.04 17.64 -0.80
C GLY A 85 12.65 18.93 -1.35
N ASP A 86 13.97 19.12 -1.20
CA ASP A 86 14.58 20.45 -1.43
C ASP A 86 15.63 20.48 -2.55
N GLU A 87 16.16 19.34 -3.00
CA GLU A 87 17.33 19.34 -3.90
C GLU A 87 17.07 18.64 -5.26
N ILE A 88 16.11 17.72 -5.38
CA ILE A 88 15.99 16.85 -6.57
C ILE A 88 14.55 16.66 -7.10
N ARG A 89 13.86 17.77 -7.39
CA ARG A 89 12.51 17.77 -8.00
C ARG A 89 12.42 16.93 -9.30
N ASN A 90 13.52 16.84 -10.07
CA ASN A 90 13.62 15.97 -11.25
C ASN A 90 13.59 14.47 -10.92
N MET A 91 14.15 14.05 -9.77
CA MET A 91 14.12 12.65 -9.35
C MET A 91 12.75 12.26 -8.79
N ILE A 92 11.97 13.21 -8.25
CA ILE A 92 10.56 12.97 -7.90
C ILE A 92 9.79 12.58 -9.16
N MET A 93 10.01 13.30 -10.26
CA MET A 93 9.27 13.10 -11.50
C MET A 93 9.51 11.71 -12.10
N THR A 94 10.72 11.15 -11.99
CA THR A 94 11.01 9.80 -12.49
C THR A 94 10.38 8.68 -11.66
N ILE A 95 9.96 8.96 -10.42
CA ILE A 95 9.28 8.00 -9.55
C ILE A 95 7.76 8.18 -9.63
N VAL A 96 7.30 9.43 -9.59
CA VAL A 96 5.87 9.78 -9.61
C VAL A 96 5.24 9.49 -10.97
N VAL A 97 5.92 9.77 -12.09
CA VAL A 97 5.36 9.52 -13.43
C VAL A 97 5.06 8.03 -13.66
N PRO A 98 5.99 7.09 -13.41
CA PRO A 98 5.69 5.65 -13.49
C PRO A 98 4.59 5.20 -12.51
N LEU A 99 4.58 5.72 -11.28
CA LEU A 99 3.53 5.41 -10.29
C LEU A 99 2.14 5.87 -10.75
N CYS A 100 2.03 7.08 -11.29
CA CYS A 100 0.78 7.61 -11.83
C CYS A 100 0.31 6.80 -13.06
N LEU A 101 1.23 6.44 -13.96
CA LEU A 101 0.90 5.56 -15.09
C LEU A 101 0.44 4.18 -14.61
N PHE A 102 1.05 3.62 -13.56
CA PHE A 102 0.66 2.34 -13.00
C PHE A 102 -0.77 2.37 -12.42
N ILE A 103 -1.11 3.40 -11.64
CA ILE A 103 -2.46 3.59 -11.10
C ILE A 103 -3.48 3.77 -12.23
N TRP A 104 -3.13 4.56 -13.25
CA TRP A 104 -3.96 4.75 -14.43
C TRP A 104 -4.19 3.44 -15.19
N PHE A 105 -3.14 2.64 -15.39
CA PHE A 105 -3.22 1.32 -16.03
C PHE A 105 -4.15 0.36 -15.28
N ILE A 106 -4.06 0.31 -13.94
CA ILE A 106 -4.98 -0.49 -13.12
C ILE A 106 -6.42 -0.03 -13.37
N GLY A 107 -6.68 1.27 -13.35
CA GLY A 107 -8.02 1.82 -13.63
C GLY A 107 -8.52 1.45 -15.04
N ALA A 108 -7.68 1.61 -16.06
CA ALA A 108 -8.02 1.28 -17.44
C ALA A 108 -8.30 -0.23 -17.61
N PHE A 109 -7.48 -1.10 -17.03
CA PHE A 109 -7.71 -2.55 -17.08
C PHE A 109 -8.92 -3.00 -16.28
N LEU A 110 -9.24 -2.36 -15.15
CA LEU A 110 -10.48 -2.66 -14.42
C LEU A 110 -11.71 -2.25 -15.24
N TRP A 111 -11.65 -1.10 -15.92
CA TRP A 111 -12.72 -0.63 -16.79
C TRP A 111 -12.91 -1.55 -18.00
N ASP A 112 -11.82 -1.85 -18.72
CA ASP A 112 -11.84 -2.73 -19.89
C ASP A 112 -12.22 -4.17 -19.51
N GLY A 113 -11.72 -4.67 -18.38
CA GLY A 113 -12.12 -5.96 -17.82
C GLY A 113 -13.61 -6.02 -17.46
N ASN A 114 -14.17 -4.94 -16.91
CA ASN A 114 -15.60 -4.85 -16.64
C ASN A 114 -16.44 -4.79 -17.93
N SER A 115 -15.97 -4.05 -18.94
CA SER A 115 -16.56 -4.03 -20.28
C SER A 115 -16.58 -5.42 -20.90
N TRP A 116 -15.45 -6.12 -20.89
CA TRP A 116 -15.33 -7.47 -21.43
C TRP A 116 -16.24 -8.46 -20.70
N LYS A 117 -16.31 -8.40 -19.36
CA LYS A 117 -17.24 -9.21 -18.57
C LYS A 117 -18.70 -8.96 -18.97
N ASN A 118 -19.07 -7.70 -19.19
CA ASN A 118 -20.41 -7.32 -19.62
C ASN A 118 -20.74 -7.87 -21.02
N LEU A 119 -19.84 -7.70 -21.99
CA LEU A 119 -20.03 -8.19 -23.36
C LEU A 119 -20.14 -9.72 -23.44
N ARG A 120 -19.36 -10.44 -22.61
CA ARG A 120 -19.45 -11.91 -22.51
C ARG A 120 -20.78 -12.38 -21.94
N ASN A 121 -21.31 -11.68 -20.94
CA ASN A 121 -22.59 -12.02 -20.33
C ASN A 121 -23.79 -11.65 -21.23
N THR A 122 -23.66 -10.58 -22.00
CA THR A 122 -24.72 -10.06 -22.88
C THR A 122 -24.66 -10.61 -24.32
N ASN A 123 -23.71 -11.47 -24.68
CA ASN A 123 -23.43 -11.87 -26.06
C ASN A 123 -23.36 -10.65 -27.01
N ALA A 124 -22.39 -9.77 -26.75
CA ALA A 124 -22.19 -8.52 -27.48
C ALA A 124 -23.45 -7.60 -27.49
N GLY A 125 -24.21 -7.57 -26.39
CA GLY A 125 -25.41 -6.73 -26.26
C GLY A 125 -26.70 -7.35 -26.79
N SER A 126 -26.66 -8.57 -27.34
CA SER A 126 -27.83 -9.26 -27.90
C SER A 126 -28.83 -9.73 -26.83
N ARG A 127 -28.42 -9.83 -25.56
CA ARG A 127 -29.23 -10.29 -24.43
C ARG A 127 -29.02 -9.39 -23.22
N PRO A 128 -30.05 -9.15 -22.38
CA PRO A 128 -29.86 -8.41 -21.13
C PRO A 128 -28.85 -9.15 -20.24
N ALA A 129 -27.96 -8.39 -19.60
CA ALA A 129 -26.88 -8.93 -18.77
C ALA A 129 -27.49 -9.82 -17.68
N LYS A 130 -27.18 -11.12 -17.70
CA LYS A 130 -27.66 -12.05 -16.70
C LYS A 130 -26.77 -11.89 -15.48
N THR A 131 -27.02 -10.87 -14.66
CA THR A 131 -26.34 -10.72 -13.38
C THR A 131 -26.62 -11.99 -12.59
N GLU A 132 -25.59 -12.83 -12.38
CA GLU A 132 -25.67 -13.92 -11.42
C GLU A 132 -25.90 -13.27 -10.06
N GLN A 133 -27.18 -13.14 -9.68
CA GLN A 133 -27.53 -12.96 -8.29
C GLN A 133 -27.03 -14.22 -7.60
N HIS A 134 -26.05 -14.04 -6.72
CA HIS A 134 -25.67 -15.05 -5.75
C HIS A 134 -26.98 -15.47 -5.06
N GLN A 135 -27.47 -16.66 -5.38
CA GLN A 135 -28.63 -17.25 -4.74
C GLN A 135 -28.30 -17.28 -3.25
N GLN A 136 -28.93 -16.41 -2.45
CA GLN A 136 -28.91 -16.57 -1.01
C GLN A 136 -29.47 -17.98 -0.76
N PRO A 137 -28.74 -18.88 -0.10
CA PRO A 137 -29.28 -20.19 0.22
C PRO A 137 -30.57 -19.94 0.99
N ALA A 138 -31.67 -20.52 0.49
CA ALA A 138 -32.97 -20.39 1.09
C ALA A 138 -32.85 -20.75 2.57
N VAL A 139 -33.06 -19.78 3.45
CA VAL A 139 -33.29 -20.06 4.86
C VAL A 139 -34.62 -20.80 4.90
N ASP A 140 -34.53 -22.13 4.97
CA ASP A 140 -35.65 -23.01 5.26
C ASP A 140 -36.24 -22.59 6.62
N LYS A 141 -37.37 -21.89 6.56
CA LYS A 141 -38.13 -21.46 7.74
C LYS A 141 -39.07 -22.55 8.26
N ASP A 142 -39.06 -23.75 7.67
CA ASP A 142 -39.96 -24.85 8.02
C ASP A 142 -39.28 -25.96 8.85
N ALA A 143 -37.98 -25.86 9.15
CA ALA A 143 -37.29 -26.80 10.05
C ALA A 143 -37.53 -26.54 11.55
N LYS A 144 -38.44 -25.64 11.92
CA LYS A 144 -38.83 -25.38 13.32
C LYS A 144 -40.35 -25.45 13.48
N LYS A 145 -40.89 -26.67 13.45
CA LYS A 145 -42.21 -26.98 14.01
C LYS A 145 -42.21 -28.33 14.70
#